data_AF-A0A970B0W7-F1
#
_entry.id   AF-A0A970B0W7-F1
#
_cell.length_a   1.000
_cell.length_b   1.000
_cell.length_c   1.000
_cell.angle_alpha   90.00
_cell.angle_beta   90.00
_cell.angle_gamma   90.00
#
_symmetry.space_group_name_H-M   'P 1'
#
loop_
_entity.id
_entity.type
_entity.pdbx_description
1 polymer ?
#
loop_
_entity_poly.entity_id
_entity_poly.type
_entity_poly.pdbx_seq_one_letter_code
_entity_poly.pdbx_strand_id
1 'polypeptide(L)' 'MAPDEGNMYLLGRVAAPEQKERFLKPLLEGRARSAFFMTEPASWDGAGSDPSMMKRRRTGLGMGWVDKRTKVASSRVRKA' A
#
# COMPACT_ATOMS: atom_id res chain seq x y z
N MET A 1 -3.59 3.64 -15.79
CA MET A 1 -4.67 3.91 -14.83
C MET A 1 -4.02 4.21 -13.49
N ALA A 2 -4.21 5.41 -12.94
CA ALA A 2 -3.70 5.75 -11.60
C ALA A 2 -4.49 4.90 -10.59
N PRO A 3 -3.85 4.04 -9.77
CA PRO A 3 -2.52 4.13 -9.13
C PRO A 3 -1.47 3.12 -9.60
N ASP A 4 -1.77 2.33 -10.64
CA ASP A 4 -1.00 1.12 -10.92
C ASP A 4 0.40 1.41 -11.46
N GLU A 5 0.55 2.47 -12.26
CA GLU A 5 1.85 2.84 -12.85
C GLU A 5 2.87 3.27 -11.80
N GLY A 6 2.46 4.10 -10.82
CA GLY A 6 3.34 4.50 -9.72
C GLY A 6 3.74 3.32 -8.83
N ASN A 7 2.80 2.42 -8.54
CA ASN A 7 3.07 1.23 -7.75
C ASN A 7 3.95 0.22 -8.51
N MET A 8 3.74 0.04 -9.82
CA MET A 8 4.58 -0.79 -10.68
C MET A 8 6.02 -0.26 -10.72
N TYR A 9 6.18 1.06 -10.85
CA TYR A 9 7.50 1.69 -10.84
C TYR A 9 8.23 1.52 -9.50
N LEU A 10 7.52 1.71 -8.38
CA LEU A 10 8.09 1.49 -7.05
C LEU A 10 8.54 0.03 -6.89
N LEU A 11 7.66 -0.93 -7.18
CA LEU A 11 7.99 -2.36 -7.10
C LEU A 11 9.17 -2.73 -8.02
N GLY A 12 9.24 -2.16 -9.22
CA GLY A 12 10.36 -2.37 -10.14
C GLY A 12 11.70 -1.92 -9.55
N ARG A 13 11.72 -0.83 -8.79
CA ARG A 13 12.94 -0.25 -8.20
C ARG A 13 13.36 -0.88 -6.89
N VAL A 14 12.44 -1.13 -5.97
CA VAL A 14 12.80 -1.44 -4.57
C VAL A 14 12.48 -2.87 -4.14
N ALA A 15 11.63 -3.59 -4.87
CA ALA A 15 11.17 -4.90 -4.42
C ALA A 15 12.24 -5.99 -4.68
N ALA A 16 12.29 -6.98 -3.77
CA ALA A 16 13.07 -8.19 -3.97
C ALA A 16 12.54 -9.01 -5.17
N PRO A 17 13.35 -9.88 -5.80
CA PRO A 17 12.93 -10.68 -6.95
C PRO A 17 11.62 -11.45 -6.70
N GLU A 18 11.47 -12.06 -5.52
CA GLU A 18 10.29 -12.85 -5.14
C GLU A 18 9.04 -11.96 -5.00
N GLN A 19 9.22 -10.72 -4.56
CA GLN A 19 8.15 -9.73 -4.46
C GLN A 19 7.75 -9.20 -5.84
N LYS A 20 8.70 -9.04 -6.76
CA LYS A 20 8.40 -8.66 -8.15
C LYS A 20 7.57 -9.74 -8.85
N GLU A 21 7.94 -11.00 -8.72
CA GLU A 21 7.16 -12.08 -9.33
C GLU A 21 5.75 -12.20 -8.72
N ARG A 22 5.65 -12.02 -7.41
CA ARG A 22 4.35 -12.13 -6.72
C ARG A 22 3.42 -10.95 -6.97
N PHE A 23 3.95 -9.72 -7.06
CA PHE A 23 3.13 -8.50 -7.05
C PHE A 23 3.26 -7.66 -8.32
N LEU A 24 4.46 -7.53 -8.91
CA LEU A 24 4.68 -6.72 -10.10
C LEU A 24 4.16 -7.42 -11.36
N LYS A 25 4.45 -8.72 -11.53
CA LYS A 25 4.04 -9.48 -12.71
C LYS A 25 2.51 -9.50 -12.92
N PRO A 26 1.66 -9.75 -11.91
CA PRO A 26 0.21 -9.67 -12.09
C PRO A 26 -0.32 -8.27 -12.41
N LEU A 27 0.37 -7.20 -11.97
CA LEU A 27 0.01 -5.82 -12.31
C LEU A 27 0.35 -5.50 -13.77
N LEU A 28 1.52 -5.95 -14.25
CA LEU A 28 1.92 -5.78 -15.66
C LEU A 28 1.01 -6.54 -16.63
N GLU A 29 0.54 -7.72 -16.22
CA GLU A 29 -0.39 -8.55 -17.00
C GLU A 29 -1.85 -8.08 -16.90
N GLY A 30 -2.14 -7.01 -16.15
CA GLY A 30 -3.50 -6.48 -15.97
C GLY A 30 -4.44 -7.39 -15.18
N ARG A 31 -3.91 -8.44 -14.54
CA ARG A 31 -4.68 -9.40 -13.72
C ARG A 31 -4.93 -8.91 -12.29
N ALA A 32 -4.28 -7.83 -11.88
CA ALA A 32 -4.44 -7.21 -10.58
C ALA A 32 -4.59 -5.69 -10.69
N ARG A 33 -5.21 -5.09 -9.68
CA ARG A 33 -5.20 -3.64 -9.45
C ARG A 33 -4.55 -3.38 -8.10
N SER A 34 -3.80 -2.31 -8.02
CA SER A 34 -3.12 -1.87 -6.82
C SER A 34 -3.89 -0.75 -6.12
N ALA A 35 -3.66 -0.61 -4.82
CA ALA A 35 -4.10 0.54 -4.06
C ALA A 35 -2.97 0.99 -3.15
N PHE A 36 -2.84 2.30 -2.96
CA PHE A 36 -1.88 2.85 -2.02
C PHE A 36 -2.61 3.32 -0.77
N PHE A 37 -2.13 2.89 0.40
CA PHE A 37 -2.72 3.20 1.69
C PHE A 37 -1.69 3.98 2.52
N MET A 38 -1.87 5.30 2.59
CA MET A 38 -1.05 6.17 3.43
C MET A 38 -1.90 6.99 4.40
N THR A 39 -3.02 7.53 3.91
CA THR A 39 -3.93 8.40 4.64
C THR A 39 -4.69 7.67 5.74
N GLU A 40 -4.69 8.27 6.93
CA GLU A 40 -5.45 7.84 8.10
C GLU A 40 -6.66 8.76 8.31
N PRO A 41 -7.79 8.26 8.84
CA PRO A 41 -8.98 9.10 9.05
C PRO A 41 -8.72 10.31 9.95
N ALA A 42 -9.21 11.47 9.50
CA ALA A 42 -9.12 12.73 10.25
C ALA A 42 -9.91 12.70 11.56
N SER A 43 -10.91 11.82 11.72
CA SER A 43 -11.73 11.71 12.93
C SER A 43 -10.96 11.33 14.21
N TRP A 44 -9.69 10.93 14.08
CA TRP A 44 -8.80 10.68 15.22
C TRP A 44 -7.43 11.39 15.06
N ASP A 45 -7.43 12.52 14.33
CA ASP A 45 -6.23 13.27 13.96
C ASP A 45 -5.18 12.38 13.26
N GLY A 46 -5.63 11.59 12.30
CA GLY A 46 -4.78 10.73 11.48
C GLY A 46 -3.95 11.49 10.45
N ALA A 47 -2.87 10.88 9.97
CA ALA A 47 -2.02 11.45 8.94
C ALA A 47 -2.72 11.64 7.59
N GLY A 48 -2.64 12.86 7.06
CA GLY A 48 -3.13 13.27 5.75
C GLY A 48 -1.98 13.51 4.76
N SER A 49 -1.74 14.79 4.46
CA SER A 49 -0.66 15.26 3.59
C SER A 49 0.73 15.19 4.26
N ASP A 50 0.79 15.28 5.59
CA ASP A 50 2.02 15.11 6.35
C ASP A 50 2.15 13.64 6.82
N PRO A 51 3.06 12.85 6.21
CA PRO A 51 3.26 11.46 6.58
C PRO A 51 3.99 11.29 7.92
N SER A 52 4.65 12.33 8.45
CA SER A 52 5.34 12.27 9.74
C SER A 52 4.35 12.11 10.91
N MET A 53 3.11 12.55 10.71
CA MET A 53 2.00 12.41 11.66
C MET A 53 1.43 11.00 11.73
N MET A 54 1.97 10.03 10.97
CA MET A 54 1.43 8.67 10.91
C MET A 54 1.51 8.00 12.27
N LYS A 55 0.33 7.72 12.87
CA LYS A 55 0.25 7.16 14.22
C LYS A 55 0.29 5.62 14.23
N ARG A 56 0.24 4.99 13.05
CA ARG A 56 0.29 3.53 12.92
C ARG A 56 1.65 2.98 13.28
N ARG A 57 1.65 1.95 14.12
CA ARG A 57 2.85 1.21 14.53
C ARG A 57 2.71 -0.25 14.18
N ARG A 58 3.71 -0.80 13.49
CA ARG A 58 3.77 -2.23 13.18
C ARG A 58 4.38 -2.96 14.38
N THR A 59 3.66 -3.92 14.95
CA THR A 59 4.18 -4.74 16.06
C THR A 59 4.64 -6.08 15.50
N GLY A 60 5.90 -6.42 15.74
CA GLY A 60 6.50 -7.67 15.26
C GLY A 60 6.06 -8.84 16.10
N LEU A 61 5.65 -9.92 15.44
CA LEU A 61 5.34 -11.21 16.06
C LEU A 61 6.16 -12.28 15.32
N GLY A 62 7.39 -12.56 15.76
CA GLY A 62 8.23 -13.65 15.27
C GLY A 62 8.44 -13.67 13.75
N MET A 63 7.54 -14.32 13.01
CA MET A 63 7.56 -14.47 11.55
C MET A 63 6.63 -13.49 10.80
N GLY A 64 5.89 -12.65 11.51
CA GLY A 64 4.84 -11.82 10.95
C GLY A 64 4.64 -10.50 11.66
N TRP A 65 3.71 -9.72 11.12
CA TRP A 65 3.40 -8.40 11.60
C TRP A 65 1.89 -8.22 11.64
N VAL A 66 1.38 -7.63 12.71
CA VAL A 66 -0.04 -7.30 12.84
C VAL A 66 -0.23 -5.80 12.71
N ASP A 67 -1.18 -5.42 11.87
CA ASP A 67 -1.65 -4.04 11.72
C ASP A 67 -3.08 -3.94 12.28
N LYS A 68 -3.29 -3.05 13.26
CA LYS A 68 -4.56 -2.94 14.01
C LYS A 68 -5.37 -1.69 13.65
N ARG A 69 -4.92 -0.85 12.71
CA ARG A 69 -5.59 0.43 12.41
C ARG A 69 -6.11 0.46 10.96
N THR A 70 -7.20 1.20 10.75
CA THR A 70 -7.79 1.42 9.42
C THR A 70 -7.03 2.51 8.65
N LYS A 71 -6.87 2.33 7.34
CA LYS A 71 -6.31 3.33 6.41
C LYS A 71 -7.31 3.56 5.28
N VAL A 72 -7.31 4.76 4.74
CA VAL A 72 -8.10 5.13 3.56
C VAL A 72 -7.21 4.98 2.33
N ALA A 73 -7.70 4.27 1.30
CA ALA A 73 -6.98 4.15 0.04
C ALA A 73 -6.95 5.51 -0.66
N SER A 74 -5.77 5.95 -1.11
CA SER A 74 -5.62 7.18 -1.89
C SER A 74 -6.04 7.01 -3.36
N SER A 75 -6.48 5.80 -3.75
CA SER A 75 -6.89 5.45 -5.10
C SER A 75 -8.28 4.81 -5.13
N ARG A 76 -9.08 5.15 -6.14
CA ARG A 76 -10.42 4.56 -6.37
C ARG A 76 -10.28 3.14 -6.94
N VAL A 77 -9.92 2.18 -6.10
CA VAL A 77 -10.07 0.76 -6.46
C VAL A 77 -11.56 0.45 -6.39
N ARG A 78 -12.24 0.44 -7.55
CA ARG A 78 -13.55 -0.23 -7.64
C ARG A 78 -13.30 -1.68 -7.28
N LYS A 79 -14.01 -2.19 -6.26
CA LYS A 79 -14.11 -3.64 -6.00
C LYS A 79 -14.39 -4.30 -7.35
N ALA A 80 -13.49 -5.21 -7.75
CA ALA A 80 -13.83 -6.20 -8.75
C ALA A 80 -14.91 -7.12 -8.18
#